data_AF-A0A7W7ILU3-F1
#
_entry.id   AF-A0A7W7ILU3-F1
#
_cell.length_a   1.000
_cell.length_b   1.000
_cell.length_c   1.000
_cell.angle_alpha   90.00
_cell.angle_beta   90.00
_cell.angle_gamma   90.00
#
_symmetry.space_group_name_H-M   'P 1'
#
loop_
_entity.id
_entity.type
_entity.pdbx_description
1 polymer ?
#
loop_
_entity_poly.entity_id
_entity_poly.type
_entity_poly.pdbx_seq_one_letter_code
_entity_poly.pdbx_strand_id
1 'polypeptide(L)'
;MKGSTEVWLIRLSAILWFLLLVGMLLSLPILFDVGGWAVLGLAVLAGVLALPVAWSLRRLFSRQRSQPWRASLLKTALATFALLSILAAAPIYFLAFNAALRPVTVPLATLSNGKKTVVFQGMMHIGTESFYKGVVYDLERALTEGYVLFYEGVQPDPSADAWFSQTLAGGGDLSANYTALGKACGLDFQLNYFTLLDVDKAAHPERHVTADVTTADMKREYERLVRTDPAFAAYARSAEVKKDEATGSNIAKALAWLDRATPGQQVLIGTACRGVLNIVTVNDDESDPINKVVLDYRNRELAARIAQSPANKIYVTYGAGHLPGLLRDLKALDPAWEIKSLKWERTIDSPETLSGRLK
;
A
#
# COMPACT_ATOMS: atom_id res chain seq x y z
N MET A 1 44.70 -12.33 34.79
CA MET A 1 43.37 -11.76 34.41
C MET A 1 43.41 -10.59 33.41
N LYS A 2 44.51 -9.83 33.22
CA LYS A 2 44.58 -8.75 32.20
C LYS A 2 44.52 -9.25 30.74
N GLY A 3 45.12 -10.40 30.44
CA GLY A 3 45.20 -10.94 29.08
C GLY A 3 43.87 -11.43 28.49
N SER A 4 42.95 -11.94 29.31
CA SER A 4 41.64 -12.41 28.82
C SER A 4 40.73 -11.25 28.42
N THR A 5 40.77 -10.13 29.14
CA THR A 5 39.98 -8.92 28.84
C THR A 5 40.43 -8.24 27.56
N GLU A 6 41.74 -8.17 27.29
CA GLU A 6 42.26 -7.56 26.05
C GLU A 6 41.94 -8.36 24.80
N VAL A 7 42.06 -9.69 24.86
CA VAL A 7 41.65 -10.58 23.76
C VAL A 7 40.15 -10.45 23.47
N TRP A 8 39.33 -10.33 24.51
CA TRP A 8 37.89 -10.16 24.35
C TRP A 8 37.52 -8.83 23.69
N LEU A 9 38.18 -7.73 24.07
CA LEU A 9 37.99 -6.41 23.44
C LEU A 9 38.41 -6.41 21.96
N ILE A 10 39.48 -7.11 21.60
CA ILE A 10 39.91 -7.25 20.19
C ILE A 10 38.87 -8.04 19.39
N ARG A 11 38.35 -9.14 19.94
CA ARG A 11 37.31 -9.95 19.29
C ARG A 11 36.03 -9.15 19.06
N LEU A 12 35.57 -8.41 20.07
CA LEU A 12 34.40 -7.54 19.92
C LEU A 12 34.63 -6.44 18.87
N SER A 13 35.80 -5.81 18.88
CA SER A 13 36.12 -4.80 17.87
C SER A 13 36.13 -5.38 16.46
N ALA A 14 36.69 -6.59 16.28
CA ALA A 14 36.68 -7.28 15.00
C ALA A 14 35.25 -7.61 14.53
N ILE A 15 34.39 -8.09 15.43
CA ILE A 15 32.97 -8.35 15.13
C ILE A 15 32.26 -7.06 14.72
N LEU A 16 32.44 -5.96 15.45
CA LEU A 16 31.82 -4.67 15.12
C LEU A 16 32.27 -4.14 13.76
N TRP A 17 33.57 -4.24 13.45
CA TRP A 17 34.09 -3.86 12.14
C TRP A 17 33.55 -4.75 11.02
N PHE A 18 33.44 -6.05 11.26
CA PHE A 18 32.84 -6.98 10.31
C PHE A 18 31.38 -6.61 10.03
N LEU A 19 30.57 -6.36 11.07
CA LEU A 19 29.17 -5.97 10.92
C LEU A 19 29.02 -4.63 10.19
N LEU A 20 29.85 -3.63 10.51
CA LEU A 20 29.86 -2.34 9.81
C LEU A 20 30.22 -2.49 8.34
N LEU A 21 31.24 -3.31 8.03
CA LEU A 21 31.67 -3.54 6.66
C LEU A 21 30.59 -4.25 5.85
N VAL A 22 30.03 -5.34 6.39
CA VAL A 22 28.95 -6.09 5.73
C VAL A 22 27.72 -5.20 5.54
N GLY A 23 27.29 -4.48 6.58
CA GLY A 23 26.14 -3.56 6.50
C GLY A 23 26.36 -2.45 5.47
N MET A 24 27.56 -1.87 5.41
CA MET A 24 27.91 -0.88 4.40
C MET A 24 27.85 -1.49 2.98
N LEU A 25 28.45 -2.66 2.77
CA LEU A 25 28.45 -3.34 1.47
C LEU A 25 27.03 -3.66 0.99
N LEU A 26 26.14 -4.06 1.89
CA LEU A 26 24.72 -4.24 1.58
C LEU A 26 24.03 -2.91 1.25
N SER A 27 24.43 -1.81 1.88
CA SER A 27 23.83 -0.49 1.63
C SER A 27 24.25 0.14 0.31
N LEU A 28 25.45 -0.20 -0.21
CA LEU A 28 26.00 0.43 -1.41
C LEU A 28 25.10 0.29 -2.66
N PRO A 29 24.55 -0.89 -3.02
CA PRO A 29 23.62 -1.02 -4.14
C PRO A 29 22.46 -0.02 -4.07
N ILE A 30 21.80 0.10 -2.91
CA ILE A 30 20.70 1.04 -2.69
C ILE A 30 21.16 2.49 -2.91
N LEU A 31 22.34 2.86 -2.39
CA LEU A 31 22.87 4.21 -2.56
C LEU A 31 23.26 4.51 -4.01
N PHE A 32 23.79 3.53 -4.74
CA PHE A 32 24.08 3.69 -6.17
C PHE A 32 22.82 3.77 -7.02
N ASP A 33 21.75 3.06 -6.64
CA ASP A 33 20.44 3.16 -7.28
C ASP A 33 19.80 4.54 -7.05
N VAL A 34 20.06 5.21 -5.92
CA VAL A 34 19.71 6.64 -5.74
C VAL A 34 20.56 7.52 -6.66
N GLY A 35 21.85 7.22 -6.75
CA GLY A 35 22.82 7.81 -7.66
C GLY A 35 24.20 7.95 -7.02
N GLY A 36 25.26 7.93 -7.83
CA GLY A 36 26.65 8.02 -7.33
C GLY A 36 26.95 9.27 -6.47
N TRP A 37 26.19 10.35 -6.67
CA TRP A 37 26.26 11.56 -5.85
C TRP A 37 25.85 11.31 -4.38
N ALA A 38 24.97 10.35 -4.11
CA ALA A 38 24.56 10.01 -2.74
C ALA A 38 25.73 9.39 -1.97
N VAL A 39 26.46 8.47 -2.59
CA VAL A 39 27.68 7.86 -2.01
C VAL A 39 28.74 8.94 -1.75
N LEU A 40 28.98 9.83 -2.71
CA LEU A 40 29.94 10.93 -2.56
C LEU A 40 29.52 11.90 -1.45
N GLY A 41 28.23 12.27 -1.39
CA GLY A 41 27.69 13.14 -0.36
C GLY A 41 27.84 12.55 1.03
N LEU A 42 27.56 11.26 1.21
CA LEU A 42 27.76 10.55 2.47
C LEU A 42 29.25 10.44 2.84
N ALA A 43 30.14 10.26 1.88
CA ALA A 43 31.59 10.24 2.14
C ALA A 43 32.11 11.60 2.62
N VAL A 44 31.65 12.70 2.01
CA VAL A 44 31.97 14.07 2.44
C VAL A 44 31.42 14.32 3.84
N LEU A 45 30.14 14.00 4.09
CA LEU A 45 29.51 14.16 5.40
C LEU A 45 30.23 13.34 6.47
N ALA A 46 30.61 12.10 6.17
CA ALA A 46 31.39 11.26 7.08
C ALA A 46 32.75 11.88 7.41
N GLY A 47 33.45 12.46 6.43
CA GLY A 47 34.72 13.16 6.65
C GLY A 47 34.57 14.37 7.58
N VAL A 48 33.51 15.18 7.39
CA VAL A 48 33.21 16.33 8.25
C VAL A 48 32.88 15.89 9.68
N LEU A 49 32.02 14.88 9.85
CA LEU A 49 31.63 14.35 11.15
C LEU A 49 32.75 13.57 11.85
N ALA A 50 33.71 13.02 11.10
CA ALA A 50 34.83 12.29 11.68
C ALA A 50 35.72 13.17 12.56
N LEU A 51 35.83 14.47 12.27
CA LEU A 51 36.64 15.41 13.05
C LEU A 51 36.14 15.57 14.50
N PRO A 52 34.89 15.99 14.76
CA PRO A 52 34.37 16.10 16.12
C PRO A 52 34.24 14.74 16.82
N VAL A 53 33.92 13.67 16.08
CA VAL A 53 33.82 12.31 16.67
C VAL A 53 35.19 11.79 17.09
N ALA A 54 36.22 11.91 16.24
CA ALA A 54 37.58 11.48 16.58
C ALA A 54 38.17 12.30 17.73
N TRP A 55 37.90 13.61 17.78
CA TRP A 55 38.29 14.46 18.90
C TRP A 55 37.64 14.00 20.22
N SER A 56 36.33 13.75 20.20
CA SER A 56 35.57 13.30 21.37
C SER A 56 36.02 11.93 21.87
N LEU A 57 36.22 10.97 20.96
CA LEU A 57 36.68 9.62 21.30
C LEU A 57 38.08 9.63 21.93
N ARG A 58 39.00 10.48 21.46
CA ARG A 58 40.33 10.64 22.08
C ARG A 58 40.29 11.28 23.46
N ARG A 59 39.32 12.17 23.69
CA ARG A 59 39.13 12.80 24.99
C ARG A 59 38.64 11.77 26.01
N LEU A 60 37.67 10.95 25.62
CA LEU A 60 37.01 9.96 26.48
C LEU A 60 37.83 8.67 26.67
N PHE A 61 38.57 8.22 25.66
CA PHE A 61 39.32 6.96 25.71
C PHE A 61 40.83 7.19 25.66
N SER A 62 41.51 7.01 26.80
CA SER A 62 42.96 7.20 26.96
C SER A 62 43.79 6.34 25.99
N ARG A 63 43.31 5.13 25.65
CA ARG A 63 43.92 4.22 24.66
C ARG A 63 43.95 4.76 23.22
N GLN A 64 43.09 5.71 22.87
CA GLN A 64 43.12 6.32 21.53
C GLN A 64 44.12 7.49 21.42
N ARG A 65 44.58 8.03 22.54
CA ARG A 65 45.58 9.12 22.57
C ARG A 65 46.96 8.66 22.07
N SER A 66 47.26 7.36 22.16
CA SER A 66 48.51 6.77 21.69
C SER A 66 48.56 6.49 20.18
N GLN A 67 47.42 6.55 19.47
CA GLN A 67 47.41 6.35 18.01
C GLN A 67 47.76 7.66 17.26
N PRO A 68 48.35 7.59 16.06
CA PRO A 68 48.54 8.77 15.20
C PRO A 68 47.19 9.42 14.87
N TRP A 69 47.13 10.76 14.92
CA TRP A 69 45.88 11.52 14.63
C TRP A 69 45.27 11.14 13.29
N ARG A 70 46.08 11.01 12.24
CA ARG A 70 45.63 10.60 10.90
C ARG A 70 44.99 9.21 10.89
N ALA A 71 45.58 8.23 11.57
CA ALA A 71 45.05 6.87 11.61
C ALA A 71 43.72 6.80 12.39
N SER A 72 43.61 7.57 13.48
CA SER A 72 42.36 7.70 14.23
C SER A 72 41.28 8.38 13.42
N LEU A 73 41.60 9.46 12.71
CA LEU A 73 40.67 10.18 11.87
C LEU A 73 40.15 9.32 10.72
N LEU A 74 41.04 8.58 10.03
CA LEU A 74 40.66 7.69 8.94
C LEU A 74 39.74 6.55 9.42
N LYS A 75 40.07 5.91 10.55
CA LYS A 75 39.21 4.88 11.14
C LYS A 75 37.85 5.44 11.51
N THR A 76 37.80 6.61 12.14
CA THR A 76 36.53 7.25 12.47
C THR A 76 35.74 7.60 11.21
N ALA A 77 36.37 8.16 10.17
CA ALA A 77 35.71 8.49 8.91
C ALA A 77 35.12 7.24 8.23
N LEU A 78 35.86 6.13 8.18
CA LEU A 78 35.36 4.87 7.64
C LEU A 78 34.20 4.30 8.45
N ALA A 79 34.30 4.30 9.78
CA ALA A 79 33.21 3.84 10.65
C ALA A 79 31.96 4.72 10.53
N THR A 80 32.13 6.05 10.48
CA THR A 80 31.04 7.00 10.28
C THR A 80 30.41 6.85 8.90
N PHE A 81 31.20 6.66 7.85
CA PHE A 81 30.69 6.41 6.50
C PHE A 81 29.88 5.11 6.44
N ALA A 82 30.40 4.03 7.02
CA ALA A 82 29.68 2.75 7.10
C ALA A 82 28.34 2.91 7.85
N LEU A 83 28.36 3.59 9.00
CA LEU A 83 27.15 3.83 9.79
C LEU A 83 26.12 4.68 9.04
N LEU A 84 26.54 5.79 8.42
CA LEU A 84 25.65 6.65 7.64
C LEU A 84 25.06 5.91 6.44
N SER A 85 25.84 5.07 5.76
CA SER A 85 25.37 4.25 4.65
C SER A 85 24.27 3.29 5.10
N ILE A 86 24.48 2.60 6.23
CA ILE A 86 23.50 1.70 6.85
C ILE A 86 22.22 2.48 7.21
N LEU A 87 22.36 3.62 7.88
CA LEU A 87 21.20 4.43 8.30
C LEU A 87 20.42 4.98 7.10
N ALA A 88 21.09 5.33 6.00
CA ALA A 88 20.44 5.82 4.79
C ALA A 88 19.68 4.71 4.05
N ALA A 89 20.23 3.49 4.01
CA ALA A 89 19.58 2.35 3.34
C ALA A 89 18.53 1.64 4.21
N ALA A 90 18.64 1.73 5.54
CA ALA A 90 17.78 1.02 6.49
C ALA A 90 16.27 1.25 6.28
N PRO A 91 15.77 2.48 6.01
CA PRO A 91 14.34 2.69 5.74
C PRO A 91 13.83 1.91 4.53
N ILE A 92 14.62 1.82 3.45
CA ILE A 92 14.25 1.07 2.24
C ILE A 92 14.20 -0.42 2.55
N TYR A 93 15.21 -0.95 3.25
CA TYR A 93 15.19 -2.34 3.70
C TYR A 93 14.01 -2.63 4.61
N PHE A 94 13.71 -1.74 5.57
CA PHE A 94 12.56 -1.90 6.44
C PHE A 94 11.26 -1.97 5.65
N LEU A 95 11.04 -1.05 4.69
CA LEU A 95 9.85 -1.03 3.84
C LEU A 95 9.75 -2.31 2.98
N ALA A 96 10.88 -2.77 2.41
CA ALA A 96 10.94 -4.01 1.64
C ALA A 96 10.59 -5.24 2.49
N PHE A 97 11.23 -5.37 3.66
CA PHE A 97 10.97 -6.48 4.59
C PHE A 97 9.55 -6.44 5.13
N ASN A 98 9.01 -5.25 5.42
CA ASN A 98 7.64 -5.12 5.88
C ASN A 98 6.64 -5.59 4.82
N ALA A 99 6.82 -5.16 3.56
CA ALA A 99 6.00 -5.63 2.44
C ALA A 99 6.10 -7.15 2.22
N ALA A 100 7.29 -7.73 2.36
CA ALA A 100 7.50 -9.16 2.15
C ALA A 100 6.97 -10.04 3.30
N LEU A 101 7.15 -9.61 4.55
CA LEU A 101 6.79 -10.41 5.74
C LEU A 101 5.34 -10.23 6.18
N ARG A 102 4.72 -9.10 5.83
CA ARG A 102 3.34 -8.78 6.19
C ARG A 102 2.61 -8.26 4.96
N PRO A 103 2.52 -9.02 3.86
CA PRO A 103 1.93 -8.50 2.63
C PRO A 103 0.47 -8.09 2.87
N VAL A 104 0.02 -7.05 2.16
CA VAL A 104 -1.41 -6.73 2.16
C VAL A 104 -2.15 -7.92 1.58
N THR A 105 -3.15 -8.38 2.32
CA THR A 105 -4.01 -9.46 1.88
C THR A 105 -5.46 -9.04 1.88
N VAL A 106 -6.21 -9.54 0.91
CA VAL A 106 -7.65 -9.34 0.80
C VAL A 106 -8.40 -10.65 0.98
N PRO A 107 -9.63 -10.62 1.51
CA PRO A 107 -10.38 -11.84 1.76
C PRO A 107 -11.04 -12.35 0.48
N LEU A 108 -10.98 -13.67 0.27
CA LEU A 108 -11.88 -14.40 -0.62
C LEU A 108 -12.79 -15.26 0.26
N ALA A 109 -14.04 -14.83 0.43
CA ALA A 109 -14.99 -15.42 1.37
C ALA A 109 -16.20 -16.00 0.64
N THR A 110 -16.61 -17.21 1.00
CA THR A 110 -17.90 -17.77 0.56
C THR A 110 -18.89 -17.60 1.69
N LEU A 111 -19.94 -16.82 1.46
CA LEU A 111 -21.04 -16.58 2.36
C LEU A 111 -22.27 -17.39 1.91
N SER A 112 -23.06 -17.91 2.84
CA SER A 112 -24.35 -18.52 2.49
C SER A 112 -25.35 -18.46 3.64
N ASN A 113 -26.63 -18.34 3.31
CA ASN A 113 -27.76 -18.55 4.21
C ASN A 113 -28.53 -19.86 3.94
N GLY A 114 -27.90 -20.81 3.21
CA GLY A 114 -28.51 -22.08 2.79
C GLY A 114 -29.41 -21.99 1.54
N LYS A 115 -29.88 -20.79 1.17
CA LYS A 115 -30.65 -20.56 -0.08
C LYS A 115 -29.81 -19.90 -1.17
N LYS A 116 -29.03 -18.90 -0.79
CA LYS A 116 -28.10 -18.16 -1.66
C LYS A 116 -26.66 -18.45 -1.25
N THR A 117 -25.78 -18.38 -2.24
CA THR A 117 -24.32 -18.43 -2.09
C THR A 117 -23.74 -17.17 -2.69
N VAL A 118 -22.97 -16.44 -1.89
CA VAL A 118 -22.25 -15.24 -2.30
C VAL A 118 -20.77 -15.52 -2.15
N VAL A 119 -20.00 -15.44 -3.23
CA VAL A 119 -18.54 -15.35 -3.13
C VAL A 119 -18.20 -13.86 -3.06
N PHE A 120 -17.47 -13.44 -2.05
CA PHE A 120 -16.95 -12.10 -1.89
C PHE A 120 -15.44 -12.14 -2.18
N GLN A 121 -15.04 -11.54 -3.29
CA GLN A 121 -13.67 -11.26 -3.65
C GLN A 121 -13.32 -9.85 -3.19
N GLY A 122 -12.52 -9.76 -2.13
CA GLY A 122 -11.93 -8.52 -1.69
C GLY A 122 -10.98 -7.98 -2.75
N MET A 123 -11.09 -6.68 -3.02
CA MET A 123 -10.31 -5.98 -4.03
C MET A 123 -9.49 -4.87 -3.39
N MET A 124 -8.39 -4.54 -4.05
CA MET A 124 -7.70 -3.26 -3.93
C MET A 124 -7.65 -2.62 -5.31
N HIS A 125 -7.69 -1.29 -5.35
CA HIS A 125 -7.64 -0.56 -6.62
C HIS A 125 -6.31 -0.72 -7.37
N ILE A 126 -5.21 -0.90 -6.62
CA ILE A 126 -3.91 -1.24 -7.19
C ILE A 126 -3.35 -2.51 -6.54
N GLY A 127 -2.67 -3.34 -7.33
CA GLY A 127 -2.18 -4.65 -6.93
C GLY A 127 -1.25 -5.27 -7.97
N THR A 128 -0.75 -6.48 -7.71
CA THR A 128 0.12 -7.18 -8.66
C THR A 128 -0.67 -7.70 -9.86
N GLU A 129 0.00 -7.81 -11.01
CA GLU A 129 -0.54 -8.46 -12.21
C GLU A 129 -1.06 -9.87 -11.91
N SER A 130 -0.30 -10.65 -11.14
CA SER A 130 -0.67 -12.01 -10.75
C SER A 130 -1.98 -12.08 -9.96
N PHE A 131 -2.22 -11.11 -9.07
CA PHE A 131 -3.47 -11.00 -8.33
C PHE A 131 -4.64 -10.75 -9.28
N TYR A 132 -4.56 -9.74 -10.15
CA TYR A 132 -5.68 -9.43 -11.05
C TYR A 132 -5.96 -10.51 -12.10
N LYS A 133 -4.91 -11.19 -12.61
CA LYS A 133 -5.09 -12.37 -13.47
C LYS A 133 -5.82 -13.49 -12.74
N GLY A 134 -5.48 -13.73 -11.48
CA GLY A 134 -6.19 -14.69 -10.62
C GLY A 134 -7.67 -14.32 -10.46
N VAL A 135 -7.95 -13.06 -10.15
CA VAL A 135 -9.32 -12.55 -10.04
C VAL A 135 -10.10 -12.75 -11.34
N VAL A 136 -9.56 -12.35 -12.50
CA VAL A 136 -10.26 -12.52 -13.78
C VAL A 136 -10.53 -14.00 -14.07
N TYR A 137 -9.55 -14.88 -13.84
CA TYR A 137 -9.74 -16.32 -14.02
C TYR A 137 -10.88 -16.86 -13.13
N ASP A 138 -10.95 -16.43 -11.87
CA ASP A 138 -12.01 -16.84 -10.95
C ASP A 138 -13.37 -16.27 -11.36
N LEU A 139 -13.43 -15.06 -11.93
CA LEU A 139 -14.66 -14.47 -12.48
C LEU A 139 -15.16 -15.22 -13.72
N GLU A 140 -14.27 -15.55 -14.66
CA GLU A 140 -14.59 -16.36 -15.83
C GLU A 140 -15.12 -17.73 -15.40
N ARG A 141 -14.44 -18.37 -14.46
CA ARG A 141 -14.90 -19.62 -13.86
C ARG A 141 -16.28 -19.46 -13.22
N ALA A 142 -16.50 -18.40 -12.43
CA ALA A 142 -17.78 -18.14 -11.78
C ALA A 142 -18.91 -17.99 -12.82
N LEU A 143 -18.67 -17.31 -13.94
CA LEU A 143 -19.63 -17.21 -15.05
C LEU A 143 -19.98 -18.60 -15.60
N THR A 144 -18.99 -19.48 -15.80
CA THR A 144 -19.26 -20.86 -16.26
C THR A 144 -20.02 -21.70 -15.24
N GLU A 145 -19.88 -21.41 -13.94
CA GLU A 145 -20.58 -22.10 -12.85
C GLU A 145 -21.98 -21.51 -12.56
N GLY A 146 -22.42 -20.52 -13.35
CA GLY A 146 -23.73 -19.90 -13.30
C GLY A 146 -23.87 -18.81 -12.24
N TYR A 147 -22.78 -18.17 -11.82
CA TYR A 147 -22.82 -16.99 -10.96
C TYR A 147 -23.19 -15.74 -11.75
N VAL A 148 -23.89 -14.82 -11.08
CA VAL A 148 -24.03 -13.42 -11.53
C VAL A 148 -22.94 -12.59 -10.85
N LEU A 149 -22.19 -11.83 -11.63
CA LEU A 149 -21.08 -11.02 -11.15
C LEU A 149 -21.60 -9.65 -10.69
N PHE A 150 -21.27 -9.27 -9.46
CA PHE A 150 -21.63 -8.02 -8.80
C PHE A 150 -20.38 -7.17 -8.64
N TYR A 151 -20.34 -6.02 -9.31
CA TYR A 151 -19.19 -5.14 -9.34
C TYR A 151 -19.38 -3.91 -8.45
N GLU A 152 -18.34 -3.55 -7.72
CA GLU A 152 -18.18 -2.21 -7.17
C GLU A 152 -17.97 -1.19 -8.30
N GLY A 153 -18.57 -0.02 -8.15
CA GLY A 153 -18.42 1.08 -9.09
C GLY A 153 -19.50 2.11 -8.87
N VAL A 154 -19.19 3.14 -8.07
CA VAL A 154 -20.10 4.26 -7.83
C VAL A 154 -20.52 4.85 -9.17
N GLN A 155 -21.82 4.84 -9.43
CA GLN A 155 -22.36 5.25 -10.72
C GLN A 155 -22.47 6.79 -10.80
N PRO A 156 -22.11 7.39 -11.94
CA PRO A 156 -22.16 8.84 -12.10
C PRO A 156 -23.60 9.35 -12.05
N ASP A 157 -23.77 10.52 -11.44
CA ASP A 157 -24.99 11.32 -11.45
C ASP A 157 -24.58 12.80 -11.60
N PRO A 158 -24.95 13.46 -12.70
CA PRO A 158 -24.54 14.84 -12.98
C PRO A 158 -24.83 15.84 -11.85
N SER A 159 -25.84 15.56 -11.01
CA SER A 159 -26.20 16.43 -9.87
C SER A 159 -25.20 16.40 -8.71
N ALA A 160 -24.32 15.39 -8.68
CA ALA A 160 -23.41 15.13 -7.57
C ALA A 160 -21.96 14.79 -7.96
N ASP A 161 -21.66 14.56 -9.24
CA ASP A 161 -20.31 14.18 -9.70
C ASP A 161 -19.23 15.22 -9.31
N ALA A 162 -19.54 16.52 -9.44
CA ALA A 162 -18.62 17.58 -9.03
C ALA A 162 -18.32 17.53 -7.53
N TRP A 163 -19.35 17.26 -6.70
CA TRP A 163 -19.17 17.07 -5.26
C TRP A 163 -18.37 15.81 -4.96
N PHE A 164 -18.65 14.69 -5.64
CA PHE A 164 -17.95 13.43 -5.43
C PHE A 164 -16.46 13.57 -5.75
N SER A 165 -16.12 14.12 -6.92
CA SER A 165 -14.73 14.34 -7.32
C SER A 165 -13.98 15.19 -6.29
N GLN A 166 -14.63 16.22 -5.79
CA GLN A 166 -14.06 17.19 -4.86
C GLN A 166 -13.96 16.68 -3.42
N THR A 167 -14.91 15.87 -2.96
CA THR A 167 -15.06 15.50 -1.54
C THR A 167 -14.53 14.11 -1.26
N LEU A 168 -14.70 13.17 -2.20
CA LEU A 168 -14.39 11.76 -1.99
C LEU A 168 -13.27 11.24 -2.90
N ALA A 169 -13.09 11.78 -4.10
CA ALA A 169 -12.07 11.30 -5.04
C ALA A 169 -10.69 11.99 -4.90
N GLY A 170 -10.52 12.90 -3.93
CA GLY A 170 -9.26 13.64 -3.74
C GLY A 170 -8.97 14.69 -4.81
N GLY A 171 -9.96 15.06 -5.62
CA GLY A 171 -9.84 15.98 -6.75
C GLY A 171 -9.42 15.29 -8.05
N GLY A 172 -10.15 15.59 -9.13
CA GLY A 172 -9.87 15.07 -10.47
C GLY A 172 -10.50 13.70 -10.73
N ASP A 173 -9.89 12.95 -11.65
CA ASP A 173 -10.32 11.60 -12.03
C ASP A 173 -9.66 10.52 -11.16
N LEU A 174 -10.49 9.72 -10.48
CA LEU A 174 -10.05 8.71 -9.54
C LEU A 174 -9.25 7.60 -10.24
N SER A 175 -9.65 7.23 -11.46
CA SER A 175 -8.98 6.18 -12.25
C SER A 175 -7.58 6.62 -12.68
N ALA A 176 -7.40 7.86 -13.11
CA ALA A 176 -6.10 8.45 -13.41
C ALA A 176 -5.19 8.46 -12.18
N ASN A 177 -5.72 8.81 -11.00
CA ASN A 177 -4.96 8.81 -9.75
C ASN A 177 -4.44 7.40 -9.40
N TYR A 178 -5.29 6.38 -9.48
CA TYR A 178 -4.87 4.99 -9.22
C TYR A 178 -3.92 4.45 -10.27
N THR A 179 -4.12 4.79 -11.55
CA THR A 179 -3.20 4.40 -12.63
C THR A 179 -1.80 4.97 -12.40
N ALA A 180 -1.73 6.25 -12.02
CA ALA A 180 -0.48 6.92 -11.74
C ALA A 180 0.22 6.36 -10.50
N LEU A 181 -0.54 6.08 -9.43
CA LEU A 181 -0.03 5.42 -8.23
C LEU A 181 0.46 4.00 -8.53
N GLY A 182 -0.31 3.21 -9.28
CA GLY A 182 0.10 1.87 -9.73
C GLY A 182 1.45 1.91 -10.41
N LYS A 183 1.61 2.77 -11.43
CA LYS A 183 2.88 2.96 -12.13
C LYS A 183 4.05 3.30 -11.19
N ALA A 184 3.83 4.21 -10.23
CA ALA A 184 4.84 4.58 -9.23
C ALA A 184 5.28 3.41 -8.35
N CYS A 185 4.34 2.55 -8.00
CA CYS A 185 4.56 1.43 -7.10
C CYS A 185 4.96 0.15 -7.83
N GLY A 186 5.06 0.19 -9.17
CA GLY A 186 5.24 -0.98 -10.03
C GLY A 186 4.08 -1.98 -9.90
N LEU A 187 2.87 -1.49 -9.67
CA LEU A 187 1.63 -2.24 -9.54
C LEU A 187 0.69 -1.87 -10.69
N ASP A 188 -0.34 -2.66 -10.91
CA ASP A 188 -1.36 -2.38 -11.90
C ASP A 188 -2.63 -1.83 -11.27
N PHE A 189 -3.44 -1.17 -12.10
CA PHE A 189 -4.79 -0.71 -11.76
C PHE A 189 -5.84 -1.75 -12.16
N GLN A 190 -6.79 -2.04 -11.26
CA GLN A 190 -7.77 -3.12 -11.42
C GLN A 190 -8.56 -3.09 -12.74
N LEU A 191 -8.95 -1.90 -13.21
CA LEU A 191 -9.87 -1.80 -14.36
C LEU A 191 -9.21 -2.24 -15.66
N ASN A 192 -7.87 -2.20 -15.75
CA ASN A 192 -7.15 -2.70 -16.92
C ASN A 192 -7.45 -4.18 -17.19
N TYR A 193 -7.71 -4.96 -16.14
CA TYR A 193 -7.98 -6.40 -16.24
C TYR A 193 -9.46 -6.73 -16.44
N PHE A 194 -10.37 -5.91 -15.92
CA PHE A 194 -11.81 -6.15 -16.09
C PHE A 194 -12.29 -5.94 -17.53
N THR A 195 -11.51 -5.24 -18.36
CA THR A 195 -11.77 -5.14 -19.81
C THR A 195 -11.80 -6.51 -20.51
N LEU A 196 -11.13 -7.53 -19.94
CA LEU A 196 -11.15 -8.89 -20.46
C LEU A 196 -12.56 -9.52 -20.40
N LEU A 197 -13.44 -9.01 -19.54
CA LEU A 197 -14.82 -9.45 -19.40
C LEU A 197 -15.80 -8.65 -20.28
N ASP A 198 -15.35 -7.63 -21.02
CA ASP A 198 -16.24 -6.73 -21.77
C ASP A 198 -17.01 -7.45 -22.87
N VAL A 199 -16.40 -8.44 -23.52
CA VAL A 199 -17.05 -9.25 -24.56
C VAL A 199 -18.22 -10.05 -23.96
N ASP A 200 -17.99 -10.70 -22.82
CA ASP A 200 -19.03 -11.47 -22.13
C ASP A 200 -20.14 -10.55 -21.59
N LYS A 201 -19.74 -9.41 -20.99
CA LYS A 201 -20.66 -8.37 -20.52
C LYS A 201 -21.56 -7.82 -21.63
N ALA A 202 -21.02 -7.65 -22.84
CA ALA A 202 -21.80 -7.20 -23.99
C ALA A 202 -22.77 -8.28 -24.49
N ALA A 203 -22.36 -9.56 -24.47
CA ALA A 203 -23.17 -10.68 -24.91
C ALA A 203 -24.24 -11.10 -23.90
N HIS A 204 -23.95 -10.97 -22.60
CA HIS A 204 -24.73 -11.48 -21.48
C HIS A 204 -24.83 -10.44 -20.34
N PRO A 205 -25.38 -9.24 -20.60
CA PRO A 205 -25.41 -8.14 -19.63
C PRO A 205 -26.13 -8.50 -18.33
N GLU A 206 -27.08 -9.44 -18.36
CA GLU A 206 -27.81 -9.93 -17.19
C GLU A 206 -26.91 -10.66 -16.16
N ARG A 207 -25.73 -11.12 -16.59
CA ARG A 207 -24.74 -11.76 -15.70
C ARG A 207 -23.76 -10.77 -15.09
N HIS A 208 -23.82 -9.49 -15.46
CA HIS A 208 -22.90 -8.44 -15.03
C HIS A 208 -23.66 -7.25 -14.44
N VAL A 209 -23.71 -7.19 -13.12
CA VAL A 209 -24.46 -6.16 -12.38
C VAL A 209 -23.51 -5.23 -11.67
N THR A 210 -23.58 -3.93 -11.95
CA THR A 210 -22.95 -2.94 -11.06
C THR A 210 -23.81 -2.78 -9.82
N ALA A 211 -23.33 -3.32 -8.70
CA ALA A 211 -24.11 -3.53 -7.49
C ALA A 211 -23.86 -2.44 -6.43
N ASP A 212 -23.71 -1.20 -6.89
CA ASP A 212 -23.28 -0.06 -6.08
C ASP A 212 -24.27 1.10 -6.13
N VAL A 213 -23.95 2.16 -5.38
CA VAL A 213 -24.74 3.39 -5.28
C VAL A 213 -24.34 4.42 -6.33
N THR A 214 -25.14 5.48 -6.48
CA THR A 214 -24.78 6.63 -7.32
C THR A 214 -23.98 7.68 -6.55
N THR A 215 -23.29 8.58 -7.25
CA THR A 215 -22.65 9.76 -6.61
C THR A 215 -23.69 10.63 -5.88
N ALA A 216 -24.93 10.70 -6.38
CA ALA A 216 -26.02 11.42 -5.73
C ALA A 216 -26.55 10.73 -4.47
N ASP A 217 -26.60 9.40 -4.43
CA ASP A 217 -26.91 8.64 -3.22
C ASP A 217 -25.90 8.93 -2.11
N MET A 218 -24.60 8.89 -2.44
CA MET A 218 -23.53 9.18 -1.49
C MET A 218 -23.60 10.62 -0.97
N LYS A 219 -23.91 11.58 -1.85
CA LYS A 219 -24.10 12.98 -1.45
C LYS A 219 -25.26 13.14 -0.47
N ARG A 220 -26.40 12.51 -0.76
CA ARG A 220 -27.58 12.55 0.12
C ARG A 220 -27.26 11.95 1.49
N GLU A 221 -26.54 10.84 1.53
CA GLU A 221 -26.15 10.22 2.80
C GLU A 221 -25.18 11.10 3.58
N TYR A 222 -24.19 11.68 2.90
CA TYR A 222 -23.26 12.64 3.49
C TYR A 222 -24.01 13.83 4.10
N GLU A 223 -24.90 14.47 3.34
CA GLU A 223 -25.72 15.60 3.80
C GLU A 223 -26.65 15.20 4.95
N ARG A 224 -27.22 14.00 4.92
CA ARG A 224 -28.01 13.46 6.02
C ARG A 224 -27.16 13.38 7.28
N LEU A 225 -25.97 12.78 7.22
CA LEU A 225 -25.05 12.65 8.35
C LEU A 225 -24.60 14.01 8.88
N VAL A 226 -24.28 14.97 8.01
CA VAL A 226 -23.96 16.35 8.44
C VAL A 226 -25.11 16.98 9.24
N ARG A 227 -26.38 16.70 8.88
CA ARG A 227 -27.54 17.22 9.63
C ARG A 227 -27.85 16.44 10.91
N THR A 228 -27.64 15.12 10.92
CA THR A 228 -28.14 14.24 11.99
C THR A 228 -27.08 13.78 12.98
N ASP A 229 -25.79 13.87 12.62
CA ASP A 229 -24.67 13.40 13.44
C ASP A 229 -23.70 14.58 13.72
N PRO A 230 -23.72 15.14 14.95
CA PRO A 230 -22.85 16.25 15.31
C PRO A 230 -21.35 15.96 15.18
N ALA A 231 -20.92 14.71 15.40
CA ALA A 231 -19.52 14.33 15.26
C ALA A 231 -19.10 14.31 13.78
N PHE A 232 -19.97 13.78 12.91
CA PHE A 232 -19.73 13.82 11.46
C PHE A 232 -19.75 15.26 10.94
N ALA A 233 -20.63 16.12 11.44
CA ALA A 233 -20.67 17.54 11.09
C ALA A 233 -19.38 18.29 11.50
N ALA A 234 -18.77 17.92 12.61
CA ALA A 234 -17.47 18.45 13.02
C ALA A 234 -16.34 17.97 12.08
N TYR A 235 -16.35 16.69 11.73
CA TYR A 235 -15.44 16.12 10.73
C TYR A 235 -15.54 16.85 9.38
N ALA A 236 -16.76 17.00 8.84
CA ALA A 236 -17.01 17.63 7.54
C ALA A 236 -16.41 19.05 7.47
N ARG A 237 -16.64 19.87 8.50
CA ARG A 237 -16.05 21.22 8.60
C ARG A 237 -14.54 21.19 8.65
N SER A 238 -13.93 20.24 9.38
CA SER A 238 -12.47 20.11 9.45
C SER A 238 -11.85 19.66 8.12
N ALA A 239 -12.55 18.80 7.37
CA ALA A 239 -12.10 18.29 6.09
C ALA A 239 -12.12 19.38 5.01
N GLU A 240 -13.15 20.25 5.01
CA GLU A 240 -13.21 21.43 4.15
C GLU A 240 -12.02 22.37 4.39
N VAL A 241 -11.70 22.67 5.64
CA VAL A 241 -10.55 23.55 5.97
C VAL A 241 -9.22 22.95 5.50
N LYS A 242 -8.98 21.65 5.71
CA LYS A 242 -7.74 20.98 5.26
C LYS A 242 -7.61 20.95 3.73
N LYS A 243 -8.73 20.93 3.01
CA LYS A 243 -8.74 20.88 1.55
C LYS A 243 -8.28 22.19 0.93
N ASP A 244 -8.63 23.32 1.54
CA ASP A 244 -8.17 24.65 1.10
C ASP A 244 -6.64 24.81 1.26
N GLU A 245 -6.06 24.14 2.25
CA GLU A 245 -4.60 24.14 2.49
C GLU A 245 -3.84 23.20 1.53
N ALA A 246 -4.48 22.16 0.99
CA ALA A 246 -3.83 21.05 0.29
C ALA A 246 -3.80 21.16 -1.26
N THR A 247 -3.97 22.36 -1.83
CA THR A 247 -4.10 22.57 -3.29
C THR A 247 -3.03 21.87 -4.16
N GLY A 248 -3.41 20.73 -4.75
CA GLY A 248 -3.25 20.28 -6.14
C GLY A 248 -1.88 20.22 -6.85
N SER A 249 -0.79 20.77 -6.30
CA SER A 249 0.46 20.96 -7.07
C SER A 249 1.56 19.92 -6.83
N ASN A 250 1.42 19.06 -5.82
CA ASN A 250 2.49 18.16 -5.38
C ASN A 250 2.46 16.79 -6.07
N ILE A 251 1.28 16.25 -6.37
CA ILE A 251 1.13 14.94 -7.02
C ILE A 251 1.61 15.00 -8.47
N ALA A 252 1.21 16.01 -9.24
CA ALA A 252 1.67 16.18 -10.63
C ALA A 252 3.20 16.36 -10.73
N LYS A 253 3.82 17.07 -9.77
CA LYS A 253 5.28 17.19 -9.68
C LYS A 253 5.96 15.87 -9.32
N ALA A 254 5.37 15.09 -8.41
CA ALA A 254 5.88 13.77 -8.05
C ALA A 254 5.81 12.79 -9.23
N LEU A 255 4.71 12.81 -10.00
CA LEU A 255 4.54 11.99 -11.20
C LEU A 255 5.49 12.40 -12.33
N ALA A 256 5.66 13.70 -12.57
CA ALA A 256 6.63 14.19 -13.57
C ALA A 256 8.08 13.86 -13.21
N TRP A 257 8.41 13.77 -11.92
CA TRP A 257 9.72 13.32 -11.45
C TRP A 257 9.89 11.81 -11.65
N LEU A 258 8.86 11.01 -11.35
CA LEU A 258 8.86 9.56 -11.55
C LEU A 258 9.14 9.17 -13.01
N ASP A 259 8.56 9.89 -13.98
CA ASP A 259 8.78 9.64 -15.41
C ASP A 259 10.23 9.87 -15.87
N ARG A 260 11.04 10.58 -15.09
CA ARG A 260 12.47 10.84 -15.38
C ARG A 260 13.42 9.97 -14.54
N ALA A 261 12.88 9.11 -13.67
CA ALA A 261 13.68 8.26 -12.80
C ALA A 261 14.41 7.17 -13.59
N THR A 262 15.65 6.89 -13.21
CA THR A 262 16.41 5.75 -13.78
C THR A 262 15.80 4.41 -13.35
N PRO A 263 16.12 3.28 -14.02
CA PRO A 263 15.60 1.97 -13.62
C PRO A 263 15.87 1.61 -12.14
N GLY A 264 17.07 1.91 -11.63
CA GLY A 264 17.40 1.69 -10.21
C GLY A 264 16.54 2.54 -9.28
N GLN A 265 16.34 3.82 -9.61
CA GLN A 265 15.45 4.72 -8.86
C GLN A 265 13.99 4.22 -8.89
N GLN A 266 13.50 3.74 -10.03
CA GLN A 266 12.15 3.18 -10.16
C GLN A 266 11.96 1.96 -9.26
N VAL A 267 12.96 1.07 -9.17
CA VAL A 267 12.93 -0.06 -8.23
C VAL A 267 12.82 0.43 -6.79
N LEU A 268 13.64 1.40 -6.38
CA LEU A 268 13.60 1.95 -5.02
C LEU A 268 12.26 2.62 -4.69
N ILE A 269 11.73 3.41 -5.63
CA ILE A 269 10.43 4.09 -5.46
C ILE A 269 9.32 3.05 -5.36
N GLY A 270 9.33 2.03 -6.22
CA GLY A 270 8.38 0.93 -6.18
C GLY A 270 8.41 0.18 -4.84
N THR A 271 9.60 -0.20 -4.37
CA THR A 271 9.80 -0.85 -3.07
C THR A 271 9.30 0.02 -1.92
N ALA A 272 9.69 1.30 -1.90
CA ALA A 272 9.26 2.21 -0.86
C ALA A 272 7.73 2.41 -0.88
N CYS A 273 7.14 2.62 -2.05
CA CYS A 273 5.70 2.78 -2.19
C CYS A 273 4.96 1.55 -1.68
N ARG A 274 5.32 0.34 -2.12
CA ARG A 274 4.66 -0.90 -1.67
C ARG A 274 4.75 -1.07 -0.16
N GLY A 275 5.91 -0.76 0.44
CA GLY A 275 6.07 -0.79 1.90
C GLY A 275 5.20 0.23 2.62
N VAL A 276 5.07 1.45 2.09
CA VAL A 276 4.20 2.50 2.64
C VAL A 276 2.73 2.12 2.49
N LEU A 277 2.29 1.68 1.31
CA LEU A 277 0.93 1.17 1.07
C LEU A 277 0.60 0.06 2.06
N ASN A 278 1.52 -0.86 2.28
CA ASN A 278 1.32 -1.93 3.25
C ASN A 278 1.11 -1.41 4.68
N ILE A 279 1.91 -0.42 5.12
CA ILE A 279 1.73 0.21 6.43
C ILE A 279 0.39 0.94 6.51
N VAL A 280 0.05 1.73 5.49
CA VAL A 280 -1.18 2.53 5.48
C VAL A 280 -2.42 1.65 5.46
N THR A 281 -2.45 0.63 4.60
CA THR A 281 -3.60 -0.29 4.50
C THR A 281 -3.78 -1.15 5.75
N VAL A 282 -2.70 -1.56 6.41
CA VAL A 282 -2.80 -2.32 7.68
C VAL A 282 -3.25 -1.46 8.86
N ASN A 283 -2.96 -0.15 8.83
CA ASN A 283 -3.35 0.79 9.88
C ASN A 283 -4.57 1.64 9.47
N ASP A 284 -5.37 1.16 8.52
CA ASP A 284 -6.59 1.87 8.11
C ASP A 284 -7.53 2.01 9.32
N ASP A 285 -7.94 3.23 9.62
CA ASP A 285 -8.73 3.53 10.80
C ASP A 285 -10.21 3.27 10.48
N GLU A 286 -10.70 2.09 10.89
CA GLU A 286 -12.12 1.73 10.75
C GLU A 286 -13.05 2.79 11.37
N SER A 287 -12.57 3.59 12.32
CA SER A 287 -13.33 4.65 12.98
C SER A 287 -13.35 5.99 12.25
N ASP A 288 -12.69 6.13 11.08
CA ASP A 288 -12.77 7.35 10.28
C ASP A 288 -14.25 7.68 9.99
N PRO A 289 -14.74 8.87 10.39
CA PRO A 289 -16.14 9.25 10.19
C PRO A 289 -16.62 9.05 8.75
N ILE A 290 -15.76 9.23 7.74
CA ILE A 290 -16.15 9.08 6.32
C ILE A 290 -16.59 7.66 5.97
N ASN A 291 -16.13 6.65 6.71
CA ASN A 291 -16.51 5.25 6.51
C ASN A 291 -18.02 5.04 6.66
N LYS A 292 -18.73 5.91 7.38
CA LYS A 292 -20.21 5.89 7.43
C LYS A 292 -20.85 6.04 6.05
N VAL A 293 -20.19 6.75 5.14
CA VAL A 293 -20.64 6.96 3.75
C VAL A 293 -19.97 5.96 2.80
N VAL A 294 -18.63 5.87 2.83
CA VAL A 294 -17.89 5.09 1.82
C VAL A 294 -17.89 3.59 2.05
N LEU A 295 -18.15 3.14 3.29
CA LEU A 295 -18.28 1.73 3.66
C LEU A 295 -19.70 1.39 4.13
N ASP A 296 -20.16 1.91 5.27
CA ASP A 296 -21.41 1.46 5.92
C ASP A 296 -22.64 1.64 5.04
N TYR A 297 -22.83 2.83 4.46
CA TYR A 297 -23.96 3.07 3.56
C TYR A 297 -23.95 2.13 2.36
N ARG A 298 -22.79 1.97 1.71
CA ARG A 298 -22.62 1.10 0.55
C ARG A 298 -22.79 -0.38 0.88
N ASN A 299 -22.33 -0.81 2.06
CA ASN A 299 -22.53 -2.17 2.58
C ASN A 299 -24.02 -2.50 2.72
N ARG A 300 -24.80 -1.60 3.31
CA ARG A 300 -26.25 -1.78 3.43
C ARG A 300 -26.95 -1.89 2.08
N GLU A 301 -26.60 -1.01 1.15
CA GLU A 301 -27.20 -1.03 -0.19
C GLU A 301 -26.81 -2.30 -0.96
N LEU A 302 -25.55 -2.76 -0.86
CA LEU A 302 -25.09 -4.02 -1.44
C LEU A 302 -25.81 -5.22 -0.81
N ALA A 303 -25.96 -5.27 0.52
CA ALA A 303 -26.70 -6.32 1.21
C ALA A 303 -28.16 -6.39 0.75
N ALA A 304 -28.82 -5.24 0.62
CA ALA A 304 -30.19 -5.16 0.12
C ALA A 304 -30.30 -5.67 -1.33
N ARG A 305 -29.35 -5.29 -2.21
CA ARG A 305 -29.29 -5.78 -3.60
C ARG A 305 -29.09 -7.29 -3.67
N ILE A 306 -28.22 -7.86 -2.84
CA ILE A 306 -28.01 -9.32 -2.75
C ILE A 306 -29.29 -10.03 -2.31
N ALA A 307 -29.98 -9.52 -1.30
CA ALA A 307 -31.21 -10.11 -0.78
C ALA A 307 -32.36 -10.07 -1.80
N GLN A 308 -32.47 -8.96 -2.54
CA GLN A 308 -33.51 -8.75 -3.56
C GLN A 308 -33.21 -9.42 -4.90
N SER A 309 -31.94 -9.75 -5.17
CA SER A 309 -31.52 -10.39 -6.41
C SER A 309 -32.22 -11.75 -6.60
N PRO A 310 -32.72 -12.08 -7.80
CA PRO A 310 -33.25 -13.40 -8.10
C PRO A 310 -32.15 -14.47 -8.16
N ALA A 311 -30.88 -14.08 -8.33
CA ALA A 311 -29.77 -15.02 -8.44
C ALA A 311 -29.47 -15.73 -7.11
N ASN A 312 -29.33 -17.05 -7.15
CA ASN A 312 -28.93 -17.85 -5.98
C ASN A 312 -27.41 -18.00 -5.85
N LYS A 313 -26.66 -17.66 -6.90
CA LYS A 313 -25.21 -17.65 -6.95
C LYS A 313 -24.74 -16.26 -7.39
N ILE A 314 -24.06 -15.55 -6.50
CA ILE A 314 -23.58 -14.19 -6.75
C ILE A 314 -22.08 -14.15 -6.45
N TYR A 315 -21.30 -13.54 -7.31
CA TYR A 315 -19.87 -13.33 -7.10
C TYR A 315 -19.63 -11.82 -7.04
N VAL A 316 -19.28 -11.31 -5.86
CA VAL A 316 -19.10 -9.90 -5.56
C VAL A 316 -17.62 -9.55 -5.64
N THR A 317 -17.26 -8.56 -6.45
CA THR A 317 -15.93 -7.93 -6.45
C THR A 317 -16.04 -6.53 -5.86
N TYR A 318 -15.57 -6.37 -4.62
CA TYR A 318 -15.67 -5.14 -3.84
C TYR A 318 -14.39 -4.89 -3.03
N GLY A 319 -14.12 -3.63 -2.69
CA GLY A 319 -13.03 -3.24 -1.81
C GLY A 319 -13.02 -4.08 -0.54
N ALA A 320 -11.84 -4.58 -0.15
CA ALA A 320 -11.70 -5.57 0.92
C ALA A 320 -12.34 -5.16 2.26
N GLY A 321 -12.33 -3.85 2.58
CA GLY A 321 -12.94 -3.29 3.79
C GLY A 321 -14.47 -3.44 3.87
N HIS A 322 -15.15 -3.79 2.78
CA HIS A 322 -16.60 -3.97 2.77
C HIS A 322 -17.06 -5.27 3.45
N LEU A 323 -16.23 -6.33 3.50
CA LEU A 323 -16.67 -7.65 3.96
C LEU A 323 -17.28 -7.66 5.38
N PRO A 324 -16.67 -7.06 6.42
CA PRO A 324 -17.22 -7.12 7.77
C PRO A 324 -18.60 -6.45 7.88
N GLY A 325 -18.75 -5.25 7.30
CA GLY A 325 -20.01 -4.51 7.28
C GLY A 325 -21.07 -5.19 6.42
N LEU A 326 -20.69 -5.71 5.25
CA LEU A 326 -21.59 -6.48 4.39
C LEU A 326 -22.15 -7.72 5.12
N LEU A 327 -21.30 -8.50 5.81
CA LEU A 327 -21.76 -9.67 6.55
C LEU A 327 -22.72 -9.29 7.69
N ARG A 328 -22.41 -8.20 8.41
CA ARG A 328 -23.31 -7.65 9.44
C ARG A 328 -24.67 -7.31 8.85
N ASP A 329 -24.69 -6.60 7.74
CA ASP A 329 -25.94 -6.12 7.12
C ASP A 329 -26.73 -7.26 6.46
N LEU A 330 -26.06 -8.27 5.89
CA LEU A 330 -26.69 -9.51 5.43
C LEU A 330 -27.34 -10.28 6.59
N LYS A 331 -26.66 -10.42 7.74
CA LYS A 331 -27.22 -11.07 8.94
C LYS A 331 -28.41 -10.31 9.52
N ALA A 332 -28.43 -8.99 9.39
CA ALA A 332 -29.57 -8.18 9.81
C ALA A 332 -30.82 -8.45 8.95
N LEU A 333 -30.64 -8.78 7.66
CA LEU A 333 -31.73 -9.16 6.75
C LEU A 333 -32.15 -10.63 6.91
N ASP A 334 -31.19 -11.53 7.11
CA ASP A 334 -31.42 -12.95 7.35
C ASP A 334 -30.33 -13.50 8.29
N PRO A 335 -30.66 -13.84 9.54
CA PRO A 335 -29.70 -14.33 10.52
C PRO A 335 -28.96 -15.63 10.12
N ALA A 336 -29.44 -16.36 9.11
CA ALA A 336 -28.83 -17.60 8.65
C ALA A 336 -27.54 -17.38 7.83
N TRP A 337 -27.19 -16.14 7.44
CA TRP A 337 -25.94 -15.86 6.74
C TRP A 337 -24.70 -16.20 7.58
N GLU A 338 -23.81 -17.00 7.02
CA GLU A 338 -22.54 -17.34 7.63
C GLU A 338 -21.40 -17.45 6.61
N ILE A 339 -20.16 -17.28 7.09
CA ILE A 339 -18.96 -17.55 6.30
C ILE A 339 -18.77 -19.06 6.25
N LYS A 340 -18.91 -19.64 5.06
CA LYS A 340 -18.64 -21.07 4.79
C LYS A 340 -17.17 -21.36 4.56
N SER A 341 -16.45 -20.42 3.96
CA SER A 341 -15.00 -20.49 3.79
C SER A 341 -14.41 -19.09 3.72
N LEU A 342 -13.17 -18.94 4.20
CA LEU A 342 -12.39 -17.71 4.12
C LEU A 342 -10.96 -18.07 3.71
N LYS A 343 -10.46 -17.40 2.67
CA LYS A 343 -9.07 -17.43 2.25
C LYS A 343 -8.55 -16.01 2.18
N TRP A 344 -7.23 -15.87 2.19
CA TRP A 344 -6.55 -14.58 2.10
C TRP A 344 -5.61 -14.61 0.90
N GLU A 345 -5.73 -13.61 0.04
CA GLU A 345 -4.96 -13.48 -1.19
C GLU A 345 -4.04 -12.28 -1.10
N ARG A 346 -2.79 -12.44 -1.53
CA ARG A 346 -1.83 -11.33 -1.54
C ARG A 346 -2.14 -10.41 -2.71
N THR A 347 -2.38 -9.14 -2.42
CA THR A 347 -2.60 -8.11 -3.44
C THR A 347 -1.32 -7.39 -3.81
N ILE A 348 -0.39 -7.27 -2.85
CA ILE A 348 0.92 -6.64 -3.04
C ILE A 348 1.98 -7.65 -2.61
N ASP A 349 2.92 -7.96 -3.51
CA ASP A 349 4.10 -8.77 -3.22
C ASP A 349 5.39 -7.99 -3.61
N SER A 350 6.54 -8.61 -3.41
CA SER A 350 7.84 -8.10 -3.87
C SER A 350 7.91 -8.07 -5.41
N PRO A 351 8.70 -7.19 -6.02
CA PRO A 351 8.83 -7.14 -7.48
C PRO A 351 9.34 -8.48 -8.03
N GLU A 352 8.65 -9.04 -9.02
CA GLU A 352 9.12 -10.23 -9.72
C GLU A 352 9.99 -9.81 -10.91
N THR A 353 11.28 -10.18 -10.88
CA THR A 353 12.15 -10.12 -12.06
C THR A 353 12.32 -11.52 -12.61
N LEU A 354 11.43 -11.91 -13.52
CA LEU A 354 11.53 -13.18 -14.24
C LEU A 354 12.35 -12.98 -15.52
N SER A 355 13.42 -13.73 -15.68
CA SER A 355 14.18 -13.78 -16.94
C SER A 355 14.27 -15.22 -17.42
N GLY A 356 13.91 -15.44 -18.68
CA GLY A 356 14.04 -16.72 -19.36
C GLY A 356 14.83 -16.52 -20.64
N ARG A 357 15.68 -17.49 -20.97
CA ARG A 357 16.26 -17.62 -22.31
C ARG A 357 15.77 -18.94 -22.88
N LEU A 358 15.14 -18.89 -24.04
CA LEU A 358 14.95 -20.08 -24.86
C LEU A 358 16.36 -20.57 -25.21
N LYS A 359 16.63 -21.85 -24.90
CA LYS A 359 17.86 -22.52 -25.33
C LYS A 359 17.70 -23.06 -26.73
#